data_AF-L7JVF0-F1
#
_entry.id   AF-L7JVF0-F1
#
_cell.length_a   1.000
_cell.length_b   1.000
_cell.length_c   1.000
_cell.angle_alpha   90.00
_cell.angle_beta   90.00
_cell.angle_gamma   90.00
#
_symmetry.space_group_name_H-M   'P 1'
#
loop_
_entity.id
_entity.type
_entity.pdbx_description
1 polymer ?
#
loop_
_entity_poly.entity_id
_entity_poly.type
_entity_poly.pdbx_seq_one_letter_code
_entity_poly.pdbx_strand_id
1 'polypeptide(L)'
;MLKNMKLLISENLLVVPPTIEILILLNTVITGSCTLPIHIHTVILREVRLADSYILKFNQECRKVRFYHCSGEYDLSGIQKLEVLGLVPELKGTLELKVCLPSLDNVRKLDIAYNLNEDCLEYCLARYINLESLTIRSIDYREKCLPYPRLSLVKDGVFNPSNMNAWLIQKMSEYELPREHLGNETANLLNIKMNIFMGELFTFNVKNKLKYLKLIGCSLSGRNMKMLKEFVNLQTLVIDSAFLGNEMIKNIPCQLETLEIMDRNIYKDLFINLRKLDWKTVQLLRKHKSIKHLVLDKSIMKYEHIFNCLPVKLESLKFKKFFGYGIGFHAQNKEKIIVKRLVLLLDDPNTNPIMVIDNNPMVRQYYQLFDLLQNYIDFTKLEDLALETPIKTVSLDRRTYRIK
;
A
#
# COMPACT_ATOMS: atom_id res chain seq x y z
N MET A 1 -27.47 5.40 -5.97
CA MET A 1 -26.44 4.34 -6.01
C MET A 1 -26.79 3.39 -7.14
N LEU A 2 -26.28 3.63 -8.36
CA LEU A 2 -26.52 2.78 -9.54
C LEU A 2 -25.32 1.83 -9.66
N LYS A 3 -25.56 0.54 -9.42
CA LYS A 3 -24.54 -0.52 -9.49
C LYS A 3 -24.87 -1.39 -10.70
N ASN A 4 -23.88 -1.59 -11.59
CA ASN A 4 -23.91 -2.45 -12.78
C ASN A 4 -24.73 -1.97 -13.99
N MET A 5 -24.35 -0.83 -14.58
CA MET A 5 -24.51 -0.64 -16.03
C MET A 5 -23.12 -0.71 -16.66
N LYS A 6 -22.90 -1.67 -17.59
CA LYS A 6 -21.76 -1.61 -18.51
C LYS A 6 -22.01 -0.40 -19.43
N LEU A 7 -21.48 0.76 -19.08
CA LEU A 7 -21.50 1.91 -19.99
C LEU A 7 -20.52 1.62 -21.13
N LEU A 8 -21.07 1.41 -22.32
CA LEU A 8 -20.34 1.59 -23.58
C LEU A 8 -20.26 3.09 -23.80
N ILE A 9 -19.05 3.66 -23.75
CA ILE A 9 -18.86 5.08 -24.02
C ILE A 9 -18.16 5.20 -25.39
N SER A 10 -18.96 5.48 -26.42
CA SER A 10 -18.48 5.98 -27.72
C SER A 10 -18.32 7.50 -27.65
N GLU A 11 -17.38 8.07 -28.43
CA GLU A 11 -17.04 9.47 -28.82
C GLU A 11 -17.50 10.69 -27.98
N ASN A 12 -18.63 10.61 -27.28
CA ASN A 12 -19.24 11.61 -26.40
C ASN A 12 -18.49 11.90 -25.08
N LEU A 13 -17.34 11.25 -24.80
CA LEU A 13 -16.41 11.72 -23.73
C LEU A 13 -15.91 13.15 -23.98
N LEU A 14 -16.11 13.67 -25.19
CA LEU A 14 -15.67 14.98 -25.65
C LEU A 14 -16.62 16.15 -25.31
N VAL A 15 -17.84 15.88 -24.82
CA VAL A 15 -18.76 16.94 -24.35
C VAL A 15 -18.69 17.05 -22.82
N VAL A 16 -17.47 17.24 -22.31
CA VAL A 16 -17.25 17.51 -20.89
C VAL A 16 -17.25 19.04 -20.71
N PRO A 17 -18.11 19.59 -19.83
CA PRO A 17 -18.11 21.01 -19.53
C PRO A 17 -16.71 21.49 -19.12
N PRO A 18 -16.27 22.67 -19.58
CA PRO A 18 -14.92 23.19 -19.31
C PRO A 18 -14.63 23.41 -17.81
N THR A 19 -15.65 23.36 -16.96
CA THR A 19 -15.56 23.42 -15.49
C THR A 19 -15.10 22.12 -14.84
N ILE A 20 -15.09 20.99 -15.56
CA ILE A 20 -14.75 19.68 -14.99
C ILE A 20 -13.26 19.40 -15.14
N GLU A 21 -12.48 19.56 -14.08
CA GLU A 21 -11.03 19.31 -14.14
C GLU A 21 -10.61 17.86 -13.81
N ILE A 22 -11.56 17.07 -13.31
CA ILE A 22 -11.31 15.71 -12.79
C ILE A 22 -12.19 14.71 -13.53
N LEU A 23 -11.55 13.79 -14.24
CA LEU A 23 -12.20 12.64 -14.87
C LEU A 23 -11.97 11.38 -14.03
N ILE A 24 -13.06 10.75 -13.61
CA ILE A 24 -13.02 9.42 -12.96
C ILE A 24 -13.91 8.48 -13.75
N LEU A 25 -13.30 7.45 -14.35
CA LEU A 25 -14.02 6.39 -15.05
C LEU A 25 -13.87 5.08 -14.30
N LEU A 26 -14.99 4.37 -14.13
CA LEU A 26 -15.08 3.13 -13.36
C LEU A 26 -15.81 2.07 -14.19
N ASN A 27 -15.22 0.88 -14.34
CA ASN A 27 -15.84 -0.28 -14.99
C ASN A 27 -16.47 0.05 -16.35
N THR A 28 -15.65 0.60 -17.26
CA THR A 28 -16.10 1.19 -18.52
C THR A 28 -15.37 0.55 -19.70
N VAL A 29 -16.07 0.39 -20.84
CA VAL A 29 -15.43 0.01 -22.11
C VAL A 29 -15.45 1.21 -23.04
N ILE A 30 -14.28 1.61 -23.52
CA ILE A 30 -14.11 2.70 -24.48
C ILE A 30 -13.91 2.08 -25.86
N THR A 31 -14.81 2.40 -26.79
CA THR A 31 -14.85 1.82 -28.14
C THR A 31 -14.54 2.86 -29.22
N GLY A 32 -13.57 3.73 -28.96
CA GLY A 32 -13.17 4.79 -29.88
C GLY A 32 -11.88 5.46 -29.43
N SER A 33 -11.06 5.87 -30.39
CA SER A 33 -9.88 6.70 -30.10
C SER A 33 -10.35 8.10 -29.76
N CYS A 34 -9.86 8.66 -28.65
CA CYS A 34 -10.19 10.03 -28.27
C CYS A 34 -9.02 10.71 -27.58
N THR A 35 -9.01 12.04 -27.64
CA THR A 35 -8.07 12.88 -26.91
C THR A 35 -8.82 13.59 -25.79
N LEU A 36 -8.31 13.51 -24.58
CA LEU A 36 -8.93 14.18 -23.43
C LEU A 36 -8.91 15.70 -23.62
N PRO A 37 -9.98 16.42 -23.23
CA PRO A 37 -10.00 17.88 -23.28
C PRO A 37 -8.90 18.54 -22.45
N ILE A 38 -8.42 19.72 -22.87
CA ILE A 38 -7.27 20.42 -22.24
C ILE A 38 -7.48 20.83 -20.78
N HIS A 39 -8.74 21.02 -20.37
CA HIS A 39 -9.10 21.44 -19.01
C HIS A 39 -9.09 20.26 -18.00
N ILE A 40 -8.91 19.01 -18.47
CA ILE A 40 -8.84 17.84 -17.59
C ILE A 40 -7.42 17.70 -17.05
N HIS A 41 -7.23 17.96 -15.75
CA HIS A 41 -5.93 17.91 -15.09
C HIS A 41 -5.70 16.62 -14.30
N THR A 42 -6.78 15.96 -13.85
CA THR A 42 -6.71 14.70 -13.10
C THR A 42 -7.54 13.62 -13.79
N VAL A 43 -6.92 12.48 -14.04
CA VAL A 43 -7.57 11.31 -14.63
C VAL A 43 -7.35 10.10 -13.73
N ILE A 44 -8.45 9.44 -13.33
CA ILE A 44 -8.43 8.21 -12.58
C ILE A 44 -9.29 7.19 -13.32
N LEU A 45 -8.63 6.20 -13.91
CA LEU A 45 -9.28 5.09 -14.60
C LEU A 45 -9.23 3.86 -13.70
N ARG A 46 -10.39 3.24 -13.47
CA ARG A 46 -10.46 1.95 -12.78
C ARG A 46 -11.29 0.96 -13.57
N GLU A 47 -10.74 -0.21 -13.84
CA GLU A 47 -11.42 -1.24 -14.64
C GLU A 47 -11.90 -0.71 -15.99
N VAL A 48 -11.07 0.14 -16.61
CA VAL A 48 -11.34 0.69 -17.94
C VAL A 48 -10.66 -0.16 -18.99
N ARG A 49 -11.42 -0.57 -20.00
CA ARG A 49 -10.92 -1.37 -21.12
C ARG A 49 -11.09 -0.58 -22.40
N LEU A 50 -10.00 -0.37 -23.12
CA LEU A 50 -10.09 0.08 -24.51
C LEU A 50 -10.29 -1.14 -25.40
N ALA A 51 -11.23 -1.05 -26.34
CA ALA A 51 -11.37 -2.07 -27.37
C ALA A 51 -10.14 -2.06 -28.30
N ASP A 52 -9.87 -3.20 -28.94
CA ASP A 52 -8.70 -3.39 -29.80
C ASP A 52 -8.63 -2.30 -30.88
N SER A 53 -7.41 -1.86 -31.22
CA SER A 53 -7.08 -0.77 -32.16
C SER A 53 -7.38 0.68 -31.72
N TYR A 54 -7.96 0.89 -30.54
CA TYR A 54 -8.21 2.24 -30.03
C TYR A 54 -7.15 2.72 -29.04
N ILE A 55 -6.87 4.03 -29.10
CA ILE A 55 -5.90 4.70 -28.24
C ILE A 55 -6.59 5.86 -27.50
N LEU A 56 -6.42 5.92 -26.18
CA LEU A 56 -6.81 7.08 -25.38
C LEU A 56 -5.61 8.01 -25.21
N LYS A 57 -5.69 9.21 -25.78
CA LYS A 57 -4.64 10.24 -25.72
C LYS A 57 -4.92 11.25 -24.60
N PHE A 58 -3.88 11.55 -23.82
CA PHE A 58 -3.96 12.52 -22.73
C PHE A 58 -3.54 13.92 -23.20
N ASN A 59 -4.15 14.96 -22.64
CA ASN A 59 -3.77 16.33 -22.96
C ASN A 59 -2.46 16.72 -22.26
N GLN A 60 -1.83 17.80 -22.74
CA GLN A 60 -0.52 18.26 -22.28
C GLN A 60 -0.51 18.80 -20.84
N GLU A 61 -1.66 19.28 -20.36
CA GLU A 61 -1.87 19.92 -19.05
C GLU A 61 -2.29 18.93 -17.94
N CYS A 62 -2.36 17.63 -18.24
CA CYS A 62 -2.60 16.59 -17.25
C CYS A 62 -1.49 16.59 -16.19
N ARG A 63 -1.87 16.61 -14.92
CA ARG A 63 -0.92 16.56 -13.78
C ARG A 63 -0.94 15.24 -13.04
N LYS A 64 -2.08 14.53 -13.09
CA LYS A 64 -2.29 13.30 -12.35
C LYS A 64 -3.00 12.27 -13.20
N VAL A 65 -2.35 11.12 -13.39
CA VAL A 65 -2.94 9.99 -14.11
C VAL A 65 -2.79 8.73 -13.28
N ARG A 66 -3.88 7.98 -13.13
CA ARG A 66 -3.88 6.69 -12.43
C ARG A 66 -4.68 5.64 -13.17
N PHE A 67 -4.05 4.51 -13.40
CA PHE A 67 -4.64 3.31 -13.97
C PHE A 67 -4.72 2.23 -12.91
N TYR A 68 -5.93 1.74 -12.65
CA TYR A 68 -6.18 0.60 -11.79
C TYR A 68 -6.95 -0.46 -12.57
N HIS A 69 -6.37 -1.63 -12.77
CA HIS A 69 -6.96 -2.75 -13.51
C HIS A 69 -7.45 -2.36 -14.91
N CYS A 70 -6.71 -1.51 -15.60
CA CYS A 70 -7.03 -1.08 -16.96
C CYS A 70 -6.35 -1.96 -17.99
N SER A 71 -6.92 -2.05 -19.20
CA SER A 71 -6.34 -2.76 -20.35
C SER A 71 -6.47 -1.96 -21.64
N GLY A 72 -5.61 -2.23 -22.61
CA GLY A 72 -5.52 -1.53 -23.90
C GLY A 72 -4.42 -0.47 -23.96
N GLU A 73 -4.48 0.41 -24.97
CA GLU A 73 -3.38 1.34 -25.31
C GLU A 73 -3.65 2.80 -24.91
N TYR A 74 -2.77 3.35 -24.06
CA TYR A 74 -2.90 4.69 -23.51
C TYR A 74 -1.67 5.53 -23.87
N ASP A 75 -1.90 6.70 -24.46
CA ASP A 75 -0.81 7.60 -24.87
C ASP A 75 -0.74 8.82 -23.96
N LEU A 76 0.28 8.81 -23.09
CA LEU A 76 0.60 9.90 -22.17
C LEU A 76 1.80 10.71 -22.67
N SER A 77 2.37 10.40 -23.84
CA SER A 77 3.63 10.98 -24.31
C SER A 77 3.59 12.51 -24.43
N GLY A 78 2.41 13.07 -24.69
CA GLY A 78 2.18 14.51 -24.78
C GLY A 78 2.14 15.26 -23.44
N ILE A 79 2.07 14.57 -22.30
CA ILE A 79 1.93 15.23 -20.99
C ILE A 79 3.25 15.88 -20.57
N GLN A 80 3.23 17.19 -20.29
CA GLN A 80 4.44 17.94 -19.91
C GLN A 80 4.60 18.11 -18.39
N LYS A 81 3.49 18.10 -17.64
CA LYS A 81 3.45 18.48 -16.21
C LYS A 81 3.02 17.31 -15.32
N LEU A 82 3.35 16.07 -15.69
CA LEU A 82 2.94 14.90 -14.92
C LEU A 82 3.64 14.87 -13.54
N GLU A 83 2.87 15.03 -12.47
CA GLU A 83 3.36 15.04 -11.09
C GLU A 83 3.05 13.72 -10.36
N VAL A 84 1.96 13.06 -10.75
CA VAL A 84 1.45 11.84 -10.10
C VAL A 84 1.12 10.79 -11.14
N LEU A 85 1.77 9.64 -11.03
CA LEU A 85 1.55 8.48 -11.89
C LEU A 85 1.15 7.26 -11.05
N GLY A 86 0.07 6.59 -11.45
CA GLY A 86 -0.34 5.32 -10.90
C GLY A 86 -0.51 4.28 -12.00
N LEU A 87 0.17 3.14 -11.91
CA LEU A 87 0.14 2.06 -12.88
C LEU A 87 -0.03 0.72 -12.15
N VAL A 88 -1.27 0.27 -12.04
CA VAL A 88 -1.63 -0.98 -11.35
C VAL A 88 -2.47 -1.83 -12.30
N PRO A 89 -1.84 -2.64 -13.19
CA PRO A 89 -2.57 -3.41 -14.20
C PRO A 89 -3.38 -4.58 -13.61
N GLU A 90 -4.36 -5.08 -14.38
CA GLU A 90 -5.12 -6.29 -14.03
C GLU A 90 -4.19 -7.52 -14.15
N LEU A 91 -4.23 -8.45 -13.20
CA LEU A 91 -3.43 -9.69 -13.27
C LEU A 91 -4.00 -10.71 -14.27
N LYS A 92 -5.30 -10.59 -14.61
CA LYS A 92 -6.04 -11.56 -15.44
C LYS A 92 -6.32 -10.98 -16.83
N GLY A 93 -5.84 -11.64 -17.88
CA GLY A 93 -6.34 -11.44 -19.24
C GLY A 93 -5.29 -11.62 -20.34
N THR A 94 -5.76 -11.84 -21.57
CA THR A 94 -4.97 -11.73 -22.82
C THR A 94 -4.72 -10.27 -23.23
N LEU A 95 -5.38 -9.31 -22.58
CA LEU A 95 -5.33 -7.90 -22.93
C LEU A 95 -4.30 -7.18 -22.06
N GLU A 96 -3.17 -6.84 -22.68
CA GLU A 96 -2.07 -6.12 -22.06
C GLU A 96 -2.43 -4.64 -21.83
N LEU A 97 -1.91 -4.04 -20.75
CA LEU A 97 -1.89 -2.60 -20.57
C LEU A 97 -0.66 -2.05 -21.28
N LYS A 98 -0.85 -1.26 -22.34
CA LYS A 98 0.22 -0.57 -23.06
C LYS A 98 0.14 0.91 -22.77
N VAL A 99 1.25 1.51 -22.30
CA VAL A 99 1.30 2.91 -21.92
C VAL A 99 2.51 3.57 -22.56
N CYS A 100 2.29 4.55 -23.44
CA CYS A 100 3.36 5.42 -23.92
C CYS A 100 3.59 6.52 -22.88
N LEU A 101 4.68 6.42 -22.11
CA LEU A 101 4.97 7.33 -21.01
C LEU A 101 5.58 8.66 -21.49
N PRO A 102 5.28 9.80 -20.82
CA PRO A 102 5.98 11.05 -21.02
C PRO A 102 7.31 11.04 -20.27
N SER A 103 8.06 12.16 -20.34
CA SER A 103 9.13 12.39 -19.36
C SER A 103 8.58 12.35 -17.94
N LEU A 104 9.32 11.69 -17.05
CA LEU A 104 8.93 11.50 -15.64
C LEU A 104 9.70 12.43 -14.69
N ASP A 105 10.42 13.42 -15.21
CA ASP A 105 11.27 14.32 -14.42
C ASP A 105 10.48 15.11 -13.34
N ASN A 106 9.21 15.40 -13.62
CA ASN A 106 8.31 16.12 -12.71
C ASN A 106 7.54 15.21 -11.74
N VAL A 107 7.65 13.87 -11.89
CA VAL A 107 6.88 12.92 -11.08
C VAL A 107 7.39 12.90 -9.64
N ARG A 108 6.53 13.29 -8.72
CA ARG A 108 6.79 13.30 -7.27
C ARG A 108 6.12 12.14 -6.53
N LYS A 109 5.04 11.58 -7.11
CA LYS A 109 4.30 10.45 -6.51
C LYS A 109 4.10 9.33 -7.51
N LEU A 110 4.56 8.14 -7.15
CA LEU A 110 4.46 6.93 -7.96
C LEU A 110 3.72 5.83 -7.19
N ASP A 111 2.71 5.21 -7.80
CA ASP A 111 2.00 4.02 -7.29
C ASP A 111 2.01 2.94 -8.36
N ILE A 112 2.84 1.92 -8.19
CA ILE A 112 3.09 0.91 -9.22
C ILE A 112 2.88 -0.50 -8.67
N ALA A 113 2.42 -1.40 -9.54
CA ALA A 113 2.49 -2.83 -9.31
C ALA A 113 3.52 -3.45 -10.27
N TYR A 114 4.26 -4.47 -9.86
CA TYR A 114 5.32 -5.03 -10.72
C TYR A 114 4.80 -5.94 -11.84
N ASN A 115 3.49 -6.25 -11.89
CA ASN A 115 2.89 -6.96 -13.02
C ASN A 115 2.71 -6.08 -14.26
N LEU A 116 3.43 -4.94 -14.30
CA LEU A 116 3.64 -4.16 -15.51
C LEU A 116 4.51 -4.94 -16.49
N ASN A 117 4.36 -4.62 -17.78
CA ASN A 117 5.28 -5.11 -18.78
C ASN A 117 6.70 -4.58 -18.53
N GLU A 118 7.69 -5.33 -19.02
CA GLU A 118 9.09 -5.09 -18.69
C GLU A 118 9.60 -3.76 -19.25
N ASP A 119 9.11 -3.37 -20.43
CA ASP A 119 9.42 -2.09 -21.06
C ASP A 119 8.97 -0.89 -20.22
N CYS A 120 7.77 -0.94 -19.63
CA CYS A 120 7.32 0.10 -18.71
C CYS A 120 8.19 0.14 -17.45
N LEU A 121 8.60 -1.02 -16.91
CA LEU A 121 9.45 -1.07 -15.73
C LEU A 121 10.84 -0.50 -16.01
N GLU A 122 11.46 -0.85 -17.12
CA GLU A 122 12.78 -0.32 -17.52
C GLU A 122 12.72 1.20 -17.73
N TYR A 123 11.70 1.69 -18.45
CA TYR A 123 11.52 3.13 -18.66
C TYR A 123 11.31 3.88 -17.35
N CYS A 124 10.54 3.29 -16.43
CA CYS A 124 10.39 3.81 -15.07
C CYS A 124 11.78 3.95 -14.42
N LEU A 125 12.61 2.92 -14.41
CA LEU A 125 13.89 2.92 -13.69
C LEU A 125 14.87 4.02 -14.11
N ALA A 126 14.78 4.53 -15.34
CA ALA A 126 15.80 5.41 -15.90
C ALA A 126 15.79 6.87 -15.37
N ARG A 127 14.73 7.40 -14.73
CA ARG A 127 14.57 8.88 -14.62
C ARG A 127 13.93 9.51 -13.36
N TYR A 128 13.76 8.81 -12.24
CA TYR A 128 13.03 9.40 -11.08
C TYR A 128 13.89 10.22 -10.10
N ILE A 129 14.33 11.41 -10.50
CA ILE A 129 15.22 12.25 -9.66
C ILE A 129 14.47 12.99 -8.53
N ASN A 130 13.14 13.13 -8.63
CA ASN A 130 12.34 14.00 -7.75
C ASN A 130 11.26 13.27 -6.93
N LEU A 131 11.36 11.95 -6.77
CA LEU A 131 10.34 11.15 -6.12
C LEU A 131 10.26 11.43 -4.61
N GLU A 132 9.10 11.91 -4.15
CA GLU A 132 8.82 12.17 -2.73
C GLU A 132 7.94 11.08 -2.09
N SER A 133 7.15 10.37 -2.89
CA SER A 133 6.23 9.32 -2.43
C SER A 133 6.22 8.13 -3.38
N LEU A 134 6.44 6.94 -2.82
CA LEU A 134 6.47 5.69 -3.56
C LEU A 134 5.55 4.66 -2.91
N THR A 135 4.63 4.11 -3.70
CA THR A 135 3.88 2.90 -3.37
C THR A 135 4.26 1.80 -4.35
N ILE A 136 4.71 0.67 -3.83
CA ILE A 136 5.01 -0.53 -4.60
C ILE A 136 4.05 -1.62 -4.14
N ARG A 137 3.42 -2.26 -5.12
CA ARG A 137 2.47 -3.35 -4.93
C ARG A 137 3.01 -4.61 -5.51
N SER A 138 2.76 -5.71 -4.80
CA SER A 138 3.07 -7.00 -5.33
C SER A 138 2.03 -7.41 -6.37
N ILE A 139 0.83 -7.71 -5.92
CA ILE A 139 -0.32 -8.02 -6.77
C ILE A 139 -1.51 -7.24 -6.24
N ASP A 140 -2.35 -6.76 -7.17
CA ASP A 140 -3.66 -6.23 -6.85
C ASP A 140 -4.73 -7.13 -7.48
N TYR A 141 -5.35 -7.99 -6.66
CA TYR A 141 -6.38 -8.93 -7.10
C TYR A 141 -7.75 -8.25 -7.11
N ARG A 142 -8.42 -8.31 -8.26
CA ARG A 142 -9.73 -7.71 -8.54
C ARG A 142 -10.87 -8.13 -7.59
N GLU A 143 -10.81 -9.32 -7.01
CA GLU A 143 -11.95 -9.93 -6.31
C GLU A 143 -11.58 -10.37 -4.90
N LYS A 144 -12.00 -9.60 -3.89
CA LYS A 144 -11.90 -9.98 -2.47
C LYS A 144 -12.87 -11.10 -2.07
N CYS A 145 -13.63 -11.68 -3.01
CA CYS A 145 -14.72 -12.64 -2.73
C CYS A 145 -14.56 -14.03 -3.38
N LEU A 146 -13.44 -14.33 -4.03
CA LEU A 146 -13.12 -15.71 -4.43
C LEU A 146 -11.83 -16.16 -3.73
N PRO A 147 -11.73 -17.45 -3.35
CA PRO A 147 -10.43 -18.00 -2.98
C PRO A 147 -9.46 -17.68 -4.12
N TYR A 148 -8.35 -17.02 -3.78
CA TYR A 148 -7.31 -16.59 -4.71
C TYR A 148 -7.08 -17.63 -5.82
N PRO A 149 -6.96 -17.22 -7.10
CA PRO A 149 -6.70 -18.16 -8.19
C PRO A 149 -5.49 -19.03 -7.84
N ARG A 150 -5.56 -20.32 -8.19
CA ARG A 150 -4.49 -21.27 -7.91
C ARG A 150 -3.15 -20.71 -8.41
N LEU A 151 -2.13 -20.79 -7.55
CA LEU A 151 -0.79 -20.21 -7.70
C LEU A 151 -0.10 -20.54 -9.04
N SER A 152 -0.51 -21.60 -9.73
CA SER A 152 -0.01 -22.00 -11.04
C SER A 152 -0.31 -20.97 -12.14
N LEU A 153 -1.48 -20.31 -12.13
CA LEU A 153 -1.87 -19.35 -13.17
C LEU A 153 -1.06 -18.05 -13.14
N VAL A 154 -0.49 -17.69 -11.99
CA VAL A 154 0.26 -16.44 -11.79
C VAL A 154 1.71 -16.57 -12.28
N LYS A 155 2.27 -17.79 -12.26
CA LYS A 155 3.65 -18.03 -12.72
C LYS A 155 3.77 -17.82 -14.23
N ASP A 156 2.90 -18.45 -15.02
CA ASP A 156 2.99 -18.39 -16.48
C ASP A 156 2.69 -16.98 -17.03
N GLY A 157 1.84 -16.21 -16.34
CA GLY A 157 1.50 -14.84 -16.73
C GLY A 157 2.53 -13.76 -16.30
N VAL A 158 3.18 -13.92 -15.14
CA VAL A 158 4.16 -12.92 -14.64
C VAL A 158 5.60 -13.27 -15.00
N PHE A 159 5.86 -14.56 -15.24
CA PHE A 159 7.16 -15.13 -15.59
C PHE A 159 6.99 -16.01 -16.82
N ASN A 160 6.58 -15.42 -17.93
CA ASN A 160 6.75 -16.06 -19.22
C ASN A 160 8.22 -15.86 -19.66
N PRO A 161 9.09 -16.89 -19.62
CA PRO A 161 10.51 -16.73 -19.97
C PRO A 161 10.71 -16.29 -21.42
N SER A 162 9.73 -16.56 -22.29
CA SER A 162 9.74 -16.10 -23.68
C SER A 162 9.48 -14.60 -23.86
N ASN A 163 8.97 -13.93 -22.82
CA ASN A 163 8.74 -12.47 -22.80
C ASN A 163 9.75 -11.71 -21.93
N MET A 164 10.77 -12.39 -21.37
CA MET A 164 11.77 -11.73 -20.55
C MET A 164 12.84 -11.05 -21.40
N ASN A 165 13.12 -9.77 -21.12
CA ASN A 165 14.22 -9.07 -21.74
C ASN A 165 15.58 -9.51 -21.15
N ALA A 166 16.65 -9.36 -21.94
CA ALA A 166 17.99 -9.80 -21.55
C ALA A 166 18.49 -9.14 -20.25
N TRP A 167 18.08 -7.90 -20.00
CA TRP A 167 18.43 -7.14 -18.81
C TRP A 167 17.87 -7.78 -17.53
N LEU A 168 16.59 -8.15 -17.53
CA LEU A 168 15.97 -8.78 -16.37
C LEU A 168 16.59 -10.15 -16.09
N ILE A 169 16.85 -10.94 -17.12
CA ILE A 169 17.52 -12.25 -16.99
C ILE A 169 18.87 -12.09 -16.29
N GLN A 170 19.68 -11.11 -16.74
CA GLN A 170 20.96 -10.79 -16.12
C GLN A 170 20.78 -10.41 -14.65
N LYS A 171 19.86 -9.48 -14.34
CA LYS A 171 19.63 -9.02 -12.96
C LYS A 171 19.08 -10.11 -12.05
N MET A 172 18.23 -11.01 -12.54
CA MET A 172 17.73 -12.14 -11.76
C MET A 172 18.84 -13.10 -11.34
N SER A 173 19.90 -13.25 -12.14
CA SER A 173 21.05 -14.06 -11.74
C SER A 173 21.84 -13.46 -10.57
N GLU A 174 21.80 -12.14 -10.38
CA GLU A 174 22.48 -11.43 -9.28
C GLU A 174 21.70 -11.53 -7.94
N TYR A 175 20.39 -11.76 -8.00
CA TYR A 175 19.53 -11.93 -6.84
C TYR A 175 19.35 -13.42 -6.56
N GLU A 176 20.34 -14.03 -5.90
CA GLU A 176 20.32 -15.45 -5.51
C GLU A 176 18.97 -15.86 -4.91
N LEU A 177 18.36 -16.91 -5.45
CA LEU A 177 17.22 -17.60 -4.84
C LEU A 177 17.73 -18.42 -3.65
N PRO A 178 17.39 -18.09 -2.39
CA PRO A 178 17.65 -18.99 -1.29
C PRO A 178 16.79 -20.23 -1.51
N ARG A 179 17.42 -21.36 -1.85
CA ARG A 179 16.74 -22.62 -2.18
C ARG A 179 15.98 -23.23 -1.00
N GLU A 180 16.10 -22.67 0.21
CA GLU A 180 15.68 -23.37 1.43
C GLU A 180 14.25 -23.09 1.89
N HIS A 181 13.53 -22.10 1.37
CA HIS A 181 12.16 -21.77 1.85
C HIS A 181 11.15 -21.55 0.70
N LEU A 182 10.92 -22.58 -0.14
CA LEU A 182 9.88 -22.59 -1.18
C LEU A 182 8.47 -22.90 -0.63
N GLY A 183 8.07 -22.25 0.48
CA GLY A 183 6.68 -22.35 0.95
C GLY A 183 5.69 -21.61 0.04
N ASN A 184 6.16 -20.60 -0.71
CA ASN A 184 5.35 -19.81 -1.64
C ASN A 184 6.21 -19.28 -2.80
N GLU A 185 6.47 -20.15 -3.78
CA GLU A 185 7.38 -19.89 -4.91
C GLU A 185 7.00 -18.62 -5.69
N THR A 186 5.70 -18.36 -5.82
CA THR A 186 5.16 -17.17 -6.50
C THR A 186 5.52 -15.89 -5.73
N ALA A 187 5.19 -15.80 -4.44
CA ALA A 187 5.55 -14.62 -3.64
C ALA A 187 7.06 -14.36 -3.64
N ASN A 188 7.88 -15.41 -3.58
CA ASN A 188 9.35 -15.29 -3.64
C ASN A 188 9.80 -14.68 -4.98
N LEU A 189 9.26 -15.19 -6.08
CA LEU A 189 9.64 -14.80 -7.42
C LEU A 189 9.22 -13.34 -7.73
N LEU A 190 8.03 -12.97 -7.31
CA LEU A 190 7.50 -11.62 -7.34
C LEU A 190 8.33 -10.64 -6.50
N ASN A 191 8.76 -11.09 -5.31
CA ASN A 191 9.67 -10.34 -4.48
C ASN A 191 11.04 -10.14 -5.16
N ILE A 192 11.53 -11.09 -5.96
CA ILE A 192 12.79 -10.92 -6.71
C ILE A 192 12.65 -9.79 -7.74
N LYS A 193 11.64 -9.85 -8.61
CA LYS A 193 11.36 -8.79 -9.60
C LYS A 193 11.27 -7.42 -8.91
N MET A 194 10.51 -7.36 -7.83
CA MET A 194 10.37 -6.15 -7.03
C MET A 194 11.69 -5.67 -6.42
N ASN A 195 12.53 -6.57 -5.92
CA ASN A 195 13.80 -6.22 -5.33
C ASN A 195 14.82 -5.72 -6.35
N ILE A 196 14.84 -6.29 -7.56
CA ILE A 196 15.62 -5.76 -8.68
C ILE A 196 15.18 -4.33 -8.95
N PHE A 197 13.87 -4.13 -9.17
CA PHE A 197 13.31 -2.80 -9.42
C PHE A 197 13.66 -1.79 -8.31
N MET A 198 13.49 -2.16 -7.04
CA MET A 198 13.81 -1.27 -5.92
C MET A 198 15.30 -0.97 -5.81
N GLY A 199 16.17 -1.95 -6.08
CA GLY A 199 17.62 -1.75 -6.05
C GLY A 199 18.06 -0.69 -7.06
N GLU A 200 17.45 -0.68 -8.24
CA GLU A 200 17.72 0.31 -9.29
C GLU A 200 17.06 1.67 -9.00
N LEU A 201 15.84 1.67 -8.46
CA LEU A 201 15.12 2.90 -8.14
C LEU A 201 15.77 3.67 -6.97
N PHE A 202 16.40 2.97 -6.04
CA PHE A 202 17.01 3.53 -4.82
C PHE A 202 18.37 4.20 -5.12
N THR A 203 18.34 5.17 -6.03
CA THR A 203 19.47 6.06 -6.30
C THR A 203 19.72 7.02 -5.14
N PHE A 204 20.91 7.64 -5.10
CA PHE A 204 21.25 8.64 -4.10
C PHE A 204 20.21 9.78 -4.02
N ASN A 205 19.72 10.25 -5.17
CA ASN A 205 18.72 11.33 -5.21
C ASN A 205 17.38 10.92 -4.59
N VAL A 206 16.91 9.70 -4.89
CA VAL A 206 15.66 9.18 -4.31
C VAL A 206 15.80 8.99 -2.80
N LYS A 207 16.92 8.42 -2.33
CA LYS A 207 17.21 8.27 -0.89
C LYS A 207 17.15 9.60 -0.13
N ASN A 208 17.60 10.68 -0.77
CA ASN A 208 17.59 12.02 -0.21
C ASN A 208 16.27 12.79 -0.38
N LYS A 209 15.28 12.30 -1.12
CA LYS A 209 14.01 13.03 -1.35
C LYS A 209 12.77 12.30 -0.91
N LEU A 210 12.82 10.97 -0.86
CA LEU A 210 11.66 10.14 -0.56
C LEU A 210 11.22 10.36 0.90
N LYS A 211 9.99 10.86 1.08
CA LYS A 211 9.35 11.10 2.38
C LYS A 211 8.38 9.99 2.77
N TYR A 212 7.79 9.34 1.77
CA TYR A 212 6.77 8.30 1.95
C TYR A 212 7.11 7.04 1.16
N LEU A 213 7.19 5.90 1.85
CA LEU A 213 7.38 4.58 1.24
C LEU A 213 6.30 3.62 1.71
N LYS A 214 5.60 3.00 0.77
CA LYS A 214 4.57 2.00 1.04
C LYS A 214 4.82 0.73 0.24
N LEU A 215 4.94 -0.36 0.98
CA LEU A 215 5.17 -1.71 0.45
C LEU A 215 3.90 -2.54 0.70
N ILE A 216 3.23 -2.92 -0.38
CA ILE A 216 1.98 -3.66 -0.36
C ILE A 216 2.26 -5.07 -0.87
N GLY A 217 2.31 -6.06 0.01
CA GLY A 217 2.51 -7.46 -0.40
C GLY A 217 3.95 -7.81 -0.82
N CYS A 218 4.91 -6.98 -0.43
CA CYS A 218 6.30 -7.03 -0.88
C CYS A 218 7.25 -7.35 0.28
N SER A 219 8.21 -8.26 0.06
CA SER A 219 9.35 -8.51 0.95
C SER A 219 10.62 -7.89 0.40
N LEU A 220 11.27 -7.01 1.16
CA LEU A 220 12.60 -6.53 0.80
C LEU A 220 13.65 -7.62 0.98
N SER A 221 14.62 -7.66 0.07
CA SER A 221 15.85 -8.43 0.19
C SER A 221 16.74 -7.84 1.28
N GLY A 222 17.69 -8.61 1.80
CA GLY A 222 18.64 -8.09 2.79
C GLY A 222 19.42 -6.86 2.31
N ARG A 223 19.73 -6.81 1.00
CA ARG A 223 20.38 -5.64 0.36
C ARG A 223 19.47 -4.40 0.42
N ASN A 224 18.23 -4.51 -0.05
CA ASN A 224 17.30 -3.37 -0.08
C ASN A 224 16.83 -2.96 1.32
N MET A 225 16.74 -3.90 2.27
CA MET A 225 16.48 -3.58 3.68
C MET A 225 17.60 -2.71 4.25
N LYS A 226 18.87 -3.06 4.04
CA LYS A 226 20.01 -2.25 4.54
C LYS A 226 19.98 -0.83 3.98
N MET A 227 19.59 -0.66 2.72
CA MET A 227 19.45 0.65 2.08
C MET A 227 18.39 1.54 2.74
N LEU A 228 17.39 0.98 3.45
CA LEU A 228 16.36 1.79 4.12
C LEU A 228 16.99 2.80 5.10
N LYS A 229 18.05 2.42 5.81
CA LYS A 229 18.75 3.31 6.75
C LYS A 229 19.35 4.55 6.07
N GLU A 230 19.63 4.47 4.78
CA GLU A 230 20.25 5.54 4.01
C GLU A 230 19.23 6.59 3.54
N PHE A 231 17.93 6.33 3.69
CA PHE A 231 16.91 7.32 3.38
C PHE A 231 16.91 8.36 4.48
N VAL A 232 17.47 9.54 4.25
CA VAL A 232 17.61 10.58 5.28
C VAL A 232 16.35 11.42 5.48
N ASN A 233 15.41 11.38 4.53
CA ASN A 233 14.18 12.18 4.55
C ASN A 233 12.90 11.33 4.68
N LEU A 234 13.03 10.01 4.83
CA LEU A 234 11.86 9.14 4.94
C LEU A 234 11.16 9.36 6.29
N GLN A 235 9.94 9.90 6.22
CA GLN A 235 9.10 10.21 7.38
C GLN A 235 8.05 9.14 7.62
N THR A 236 7.53 8.51 6.56
CA THR A 236 6.47 7.50 6.66
C THR A 236 6.86 6.22 5.95
N LEU A 237 6.74 5.10 6.66
CA LEU A 237 7.02 3.77 6.16
C LEU A 237 5.82 2.87 6.47
N VAL A 238 5.30 2.27 5.41
CA VAL A 238 4.12 1.42 5.47
C VAL A 238 4.49 0.05 4.93
N ILE A 239 4.38 -0.97 5.77
CA ILE A 239 4.75 -2.34 5.43
C ILE A 239 3.61 -3.32 5.71
N ASP A 240 3.64 -4.44 5.00
CA ASP A 240 2.76 -5.56 5.31
C ASP A 240 3.32 -6.37 6.48
N SER A 241 2.47 -6.71 7.43
CA SER A 241 2.81 -7.52 8.60
C SER A 241 3.38 -8.89 8.21
N ALA A 242 2.94 -9.45 7.08
CA ALA A 242 3.42 -10.73 6.58
C ALA A 242 4.92 -10.74 6.25
N PHE A 243 5.50 -9.57 5.96
CA PHE A 243 6.92 -9.39 5.65
C PHE A 243 7.71 -8.69 6.76
N LEU A 244 7.10 -8.51 7.93
CA LEU A 244 7.83 -8.02 9.08
C LEU A 244 8.76 -9.10 9.62
N GLY A 245 10.04 -8.76 9.77
CA GLY A 245 11.06 -9.63 10.35
C GLY A 245 12.13 -8.85 11.10
N ASN A 246 13.03 -9.57 11.79
CA ASN A 246 14.11 -8.98 12.58
C ASN A 246 14.98 -8.02 11.75
N GLU A 247 15.32 -8.40 10.51
CA GLU A 247 16.11 -7.55 9.62
C GLU A 247 15.38 -6.27 9.22
N MET A 248 14.06 -6.31 9.03
CA MET A 248 13.27 -5.11 8.77
C MET A 248 13.37 -4.14 9.95
N ILE A 249 13.18 -4.65 11.19
CA ILE A 249 13.22 -3.83 12.41
C ILE A 249 14.60 -3.22 12.63
N LYS A 250 15.68 -3.99 12.43
CA LYS A 250 17.06 -3.49 12.54
C LYS A 250 17.39 -2.38 11.54
N ASN A 251 16.63 -2.27 10.45
CA ASN A 251 16.87 -1.33 9.35
C ASN A 251 15.79 -0.26 9.18
N ILE A 252 14.95 -0.04 10.20
CA ILE A 252 14.07 1.11 10.23
C ILE A 252 14.92 2.41 10.23
N PRO A 253 14.59 3.43 9.40
CA PRO A 253 15.33 4.68 9.36
C PRO A 253 15.22 5.46 10.67
N CYS A 254 16.30 6.15 11.05
CA CYS A 254 16.38 6.84 12.35
C CYS A 254 15.46 8.06 12.46
N GLN A 255 15.10 8.71 11.35
CA GLN A 255 14.22 9.88 11.33
C GLN A 255 12.74 9.55 11.04
N LEU A 256 12.39 8.26 10.97
CA LEU A 256 11.03 7.84 10.68
C LEU A 256 10.05 8.35 11.74
N GLU A 257 9.02 9.08 11.32
CA GLU A 257 8.00 9.63 12.22
C GLU A 257 6.77 8.73 12.31
N THR A 258 6.40 8.09 11.20
CA THR A 258 5.22 7.22 11.09
C THR A 258 5.61 5.83 10.60
N LEU A 259 5.27 4.82 11.39
CA LEU A 259 5.38 3.41 11.01
C LEU A 259 3.99 2.78 10.96
N GLU A 260 3.61 2.23 9.81
CA GLU A 260 2.39 1.43 9.67
C GLU A 260 2.73 -0.02 9.36
N ILE A 261 2.26 -0.93 10.20
CA ILE A 261 2.37 -2.38 10.02
C ILE A 261 0.95 -2.91 9.82
N MET A 262 0.61 -3.29 8.58
CA MET A 262 -0.76 -3.65 8.22
C MET A 262 -0.86 -5.09 7.77
N ASP A 263 -1.91 -5.81 8.17
CA ASP A 263 -2.25 -7.09 7.56
C ASP A 263 -3.24 -6.88 6.41
N ARG A 264 -2.72 -6.94 5.19
CA ARG A 264 -3.55 -6.81 3.99
C ARG A 264 -4.09 -8.15 3.51
N ASN A 265 -3.62 -9.28 4.08
CA ASN A 265 -3.97 -10.63 3.65
C ASN A 265 -3.86 -10.83 2.13
N ILE A 266 -2.81 -10.25 1.50
CA ILE A 266 -2.62 -10.28 0.04
C ILE A 266 -2.36 -11.70 -0.48
N TYR A 267 -1.75 -12.54 0.35
CA TYR A 267 -1.57 -13.96 0.06
C TYR A 267 -2.31 -14.77 1.12
N LYS A 268 -3.15 -15.71 0.68
CA LYS A 268 -4.04 -16.51 1.55
C LYS A 268 -3.31 -17.23 2.68
N ASP A 269 -2.09 -17.69 2.41
CA ASP A 269 -1.32 -18.55 3.31
C ASP A 269 -0.10 -17.84 3.92
N LEU A 270 0.04 -16.54 3.65
CA LEU A 270 1.15 -15.75 4.19
C LEU A 270 0.67 -14.90 5.35
N PHE A 271 1.06 -15.32 6.56
CA PHE A 271 0.80 -14.61 7.79
C PHE A 271 2.10 -14.19 8.45
N ILE A 272 2.04 -13.16 9.29
CA ILE A 272 3.17 -12.77 10.13
C ILE A 272 3.63 -13.96 10.98
N ASN A 273 4.91 -14.32 10.85
CA ASN A 273 5.49 -15.37 11.67
C ASN A 273 6.08 -14.76 12.95
N LEU A 274 5.21 -14.56 13.94
CA LEU A 274 5.59 -13.98 15.23
C LEU A 274 6.67 -14.78 15.96
N ARG A 275 6.78 -16.09 15.72
CA ARG A 275 7.82 -16.95 16.33
C ARG A 275 9.22 -16.63 15.81
N LYS A 276 9.33 -16.05 14.61
CA LYS A 276 10.62 -15.61 14.03
C LYS A 276 11.05 -14.24 14.55
N LEU A 277 10.18 -13.50 15.25
CA LEU A 277 10.53 -12.21 15.84
C LEU A 277 11.25 -12.42 17.17
N ASP A 278 12.54 -12.11 17.15
CA ASP A 278 13.36 -12.14 18.36
C ASP A 278 13.05 -10.91 19.22
N TRP A 279 12.70 -11.16 20.47
CA TRP A 279 12.40 -10.13 21.46
C TRP A 279 13.47 -9.04 21.54
N LYS A 280 14.76 -9.41 21.57
CA LYS A 280 15.85 -8.43 21.66
C LYS A 280 15.88 -7.50 20.45
N THR A 281 15.53 -8.01 19.28
CA THR A 281 15.42 -7.24 18.05
C THR A 281 14.18 -6.37 18.04
N VAL A 282 13.01 -6.87 18.43
CA VAL A 282 11.77 -6.06 18.48
C VAL A 282 11.91 -4.92 19.49
N GLN A 283 12.64 -5.13 20.60
CA GLN A 283 12.98 -4.07 21.56
C GLN A 283 13.74 -2.87 20.95
N LEU A 284 14.37 -3.02 19.78
CA LEU A 284 14.99 -1.89 19.09
C LEU A 284 13.95 -0.81 18.73
N LEU A 285 12.68 -1.17 18.50
CA LEU A 285 11.59 -0.22 18.28
C LEU A 285 11.48 0.83 19.40
N ARG A 286 11.71 0.42 20.66
CA ARG A 286 11.68 1.32 21.81
C ARG A 286 12.77 2.40 21.75
N LYS A 287 13.88 2.10 21.05
CA LYS A 287 15.01 3.04 20.87
C LYS A 287 14.74 4.08 19.77
N HIS A 288 13.75 3.87 18.90
CA HIS A 288 13.38 4.84 17.86
C HIS A 288 12.59 6.01 18.45
N LYS A 289 13.30 7.04 18.91
CA LYS A 289 12.72 8.24 19.55
C LYS A 289 11.96 9.16 18.58
N SER A 290 12.17 8.98 17.27
CA SER A 290 11.54 9.75 16.19
C SER A 290 10.13 9.28 15.84
N ILE A 291 9.82 7.99 16.07
CA ILE A 291 8.51 7.43 15.74
C ILE A 291 7.47 8.00 16.72
N LYS A 292 6.62 8.89 16.20
CA LYS A 292 5.52 9.54 16.91
C LYS A 292 4.19 8.85 16.63
N HIS A 293 4.05 8.21 15.47
CA HIS A 293 2.81 7.60 15.03
C HIS A 293 3.03 6.14 14.66
N LEU A 294 2.28 5.25 15.30
CA LEU A 294 2.34 3.82 15.05
C LEU A 294 0.96 3.29 14.72
N VAL A 295 0.85 2.59 13.59
CA VAL A 295 -0.38 1.89 13.19
C VAL A 295 -0.10 0.39 13.19
N LEU A 296 -0.86 -0.35 13.99
CA LEU A 296 -0.73 -1.79 14.16
C LEU A 296 -2.01 -2.50 13.71
N ASP A 297 -1.86 -3.61 13.01
CA ASP A 297 -2.95 -4.52 12.70
C ASP A 297 -3.17 -5.55 13.82
N LYS A 298 -4.34 -6.20 13.88
CA LYS A 298 -4.61 -7.33 14.79
C LYS A 298 -3.55 -8.43 14.75
N SER A 299 -2.90 -8.66 13.61
CA SER A 299 -1.97 -9.79 13.46
C SER A 299 -0.76 -9.65 14.39
N ILE A 300 -0.24 -8.43 14.55
CA ILE A 300 0.90 -8.15 15.41
C ILE A 300 0.54 -8.04 16.89
N MET A 301 -0.73 -7.77 17.20
CA MET A 301 -1.22 -7.75 18.58
C MET A 301 -1.11 -9.11 19.28
N LYS A 302 -1.02 -10.21 18.53
CA LYS A 302 -0.77 -11.55 19.10
C LYS A 302 0.66 -11.71 19.63
N TYR A 303 1.55 -10.76 19.37
CA TYR A 303 2.89 -10.77 19.95
C TYR A 303 2.84 -10.24 21.38
N GLU A 304 2.94 -11.15 22.34
CA GLU A 304 2.75 -10.88 23.78
C GLU A 304 3.53 -9.66 24.28
N HIS A 305 4.74 -9.46 23.76
CA HIS A 305 5.61 -8.40 24.26
C HIS A 305 5.59 -7.11 23.44
N ILE A 306 4.68 -6.95 22.47
CA ILE A 306 4.68 -5.78 21.57
C ILE A 306 4.60 -4.45 22.33
N PHE A 307 3.78 -4.39 23.39
CA PHE A 307 3.60 -3.18 24.21
C PHE A 307 4.88 -2.76 24.94
N ASN A 308 5.75 -3.71 25.27
CA ASN A 308 7.04 -3.41 25.91
C ASN A 308 8.10 -2.88 24.94
N CYS A 309 7.87 -3.09 23.64
CA CYS A 309 8.77 -2.65 22.57
C CYS A 309 8.37 -1.31 21.95
N LEU A 310 7.24 -0.71 22.35
CA LEU A 310 6.75 0.50 21.71
C LEU A 310 7.71 1.69 21.92
N PRO A 311 7.83 2.61 20.93
CA PRO A 311 8.61 3.83 21.06
C PRO A 311 8.23 4.65 22.30
N VAL A 312 9.23 5.19 23.00
CA VAL A 312 9.01 5.93 24.26
C VAL A 312 8.29 7.28 24.06
N LYS A 313 8.48 7.91 22.88
CA LYS A 313 7.88 9.21 22.54
C LYS A 313 6.63 9.08 21.66
N LEU A 314 5.93 7.96 21.76
CA LEU A 314 4.77 7.69 20.92
C LEU A 314 3.63 8.67 21.23
N GLU A 315 3.25 9.48 20.25
CA GLU A 315 2.16 10.44 20.38
C GLU A 315 0.81 9.81 20.01
N SER A 316 0.78 9.00 18.95
CA SER A 316 -0.42 8.34 18.45
C SER A 316 -0.22 6.85 18.24
N LEU A 317 -1.14 6.06 18.78
CA LEU A 317 -1.25 4.62 18.53
C LEU A 317 -2.59 4.32 17.87
N LYS A 318 -2.57 3.64 16.72
CA LYS A 318 -3.78 3.26 15.99
C LYS A 318 -3.84 1.76 15.76
N PHE A 319 -4.98 1.16 16.05
CA PHE A 319 -5.24 -0.25 15.80
C PHE A 319 -6.20 -0.44 14.63
N LYS A 320 -5.88 -1.35 13.71
CA LYS A 320 -6.75 -1.72 12.57
C LYS A 320 -7.35 -3.12 12.76
N LYS A 321 -8.62 -3.29 12.36
CA LYS A 321 -9.33 -4.58 12.22
C LYS A 321 -9.30 -5.47 13.47
N PHE A 322 -9.83 -4.95 14.58
CA PHE A 322 -9.91 -5.73 15.80
C PHE A 322 -11.15 -6.63 15.86
N PHE A 323 -10.99 -7.87 16.33
CA PHE A 323 -12.09 -8.76 16.71
C PHE A 323 -11.83 -9.25 18.14
N GLY A 324 -12.81 -9.08 19.04
CA GLY A 324 -12.65 -9.34 20.48
C GLY A 324 -12.39 -10.79 20.89
N TYR A 325 -12.60 -11.74 19.98
CA TYR A 325 -12.39 -13.16 20.26
C TYR A 325 -10.94 -13.59 20.03
N GLY A 326 -10.27 -14.08 21.09
CA GLY A 326 -9.03 -14.85 20.97
C GLY A 326 -7.73 -14.12 21.28
N ILE A 327 -7.77 -12.98 21.99
CA ILE A 327 -6.56 -12.33 22.49
C ILE A 327 -6.50 -12.44 24.01
N GLY A 328 -5.85 -13.50 24.48
CA GLY A 328 -5.46 -13.66 25.88
C GLY A 328 -4.17 -12.89 26.14
N PHE A 329 -4.29 -11.59 26.40
CA PHE A 329 -3.13 -10.86 26.91
C PHE A 329 -2.93 -11.19 28.38
N HIS A 330 -1.75 -11.71 28.72
CA HIS A 330 -1.35 -11.83 30.11
C HIS A 330 -0.89 -10.46 30.62
N ALA A 331 -1.54 -9.96 31.66
CA ALA A 331 -1.12 -8.72 32.33
C ALA A 331 0.29 -8.92 32.90
N GLN A 332 1.30 -8.36 32.23
CA GLN A 332 2.71 -8.53 32.62
C GLN A 332 3.43 -7.24 32.99
N ASN A 333 2.81 -6.06 32.80
CA ASN A 333 3.50 -4.79 32.96
C ASN A 333 3.07 -4.00 34.20
N LYS A 334 4.05 -3.58 35.00
CA LYS A 334 3.86 -2.55 36.04
C LYS A 334 3.87 -1.13 35.47
N GLU A 335 4.53 -0.90 34.32
CA GLU A 335 4.67 0.43 33.72
C GLU A 335 3.80 0.53 32.45
N LYS A 336 2.81 1.42 32.48
CA LYS A 336 1.91 1.68 31.35
C LYS A 336 2.56 2.67 30.39
N ILE A 337 2.41 2.43 29.09
CA ILE A 337 2.82 3.37 28.06
C ILE A 337 1.91 4.61 28.07
N ILE A 338 2.50 5.77 27.81
CA ILE A 338 1.77 7.04 27.72
C ILE A 338 1.69 7.40 26.25
N VAL A 339 0.47 7.57 25.75
CA VAL A 339 0.20 8.08 24.40
C VAL A 339 -0.82 9.21 24.50
N LYS A 340 -0.72 10.20 23.62
CA LYS A 340 -1.69 11.31 23.59
C LYS A 340 -2.98 10.89 22.90
N ARG A 341 -2.86 10.10 21.83
CA ARG A 341 -3.99 9.70 20.99
C ARG A 341 -4.03 8.19 20.78
N LEU A 342 -5.20 7.61 21.02
CA LEU A 342 -5.49 6.20 20.77
C LEU A 342 -6.67 6.11 19.80
N VAL A 343 -6.45 5.45 18.66
CA VAL A 343 -7.48 5.32 17.62
C VAL A 343 -7.76 3.85 17.32
N LEU A 344 -9.04 3.49 17.32
CA LEU A 344 -9.48 2.18 16.83
C LEU A 344 -10.16 2.36 15.47
N LEU A 345 -9.56 1.83 14.41
CA LEU A 345 -10.17 1.77 13.09
C LEU A 345 -11.10 0.57 13.03
N LEU A 346 -12.40 0.86 12.93
CA LEU A 346 -13.48 -0.13 12.94
C LEU A 346 -13.60 -0.90 11.63
N ASP A 347 -13.17 -0.29 10.52
CA ASP A 347 -13.41 -0.81 9.17
C ASP A 347 -12.17 -0.74 8.27
N ASP A 348 -12.06 -1.69 7.36
CA ASP A 348 -11.27 -1.47 6.15
C ASP A 348 -12.08 -0.53 5.23
N PRO A 349 -11.46 0.43 4.53
CA PRO A 349 -12.14 1.17 3.45
C PRO A 349 -12.81 0.29 2.38
N ASN A 350 -12.59 -1.03 2.42
CA ASN A 350 -13.15 -2.00 1.50
C ASN A 350 -14.06 -3.06 2.17
N THR A 351 -14.39 -2.96 3.47
CA THR A 351 -15.41 -3.86 4.08
C THR A 351 -16.82 -3.41 3.70
N ASN A 352 -17.67 -4.36 3.31
CA ASN A 352 -19.07 -4.11 2.97
C ASN A 352 -19.97 -5.13 3.70
N PRO A 353 -21.02 -4.70 4.42
CA PRO A 353 -21.46 -3.31 4.60
C PRO A 353 -20.43 -2.47 5.38
N ILE A 354 -20.31 -1.20 5.02
CA ILE A 354 -19.52 -0.23 5.78
C ILE A 354 -20.16 -0.15 7.18
N MET A 355 -19.39 -0.46 8.20
CA MET A 355 -19.74 -0.22 9.59
C MET A 355 -19.93 1.29 9.80
N VAL A 356 -21.18 1.68 10.00
CA VAL A 356 -21.50 2.99 10.55
C VAL A 356 -21.19 2.97 12.04
N ILE A 357 -20.53 4.01 12.55
CA ILE A 357 -20.38 4.23 14.00
C ILE A 357 -21.78 4.47 14.54
N ASP A 358 -22.30 3.51 15.29
CA ASP A 358 -23.57 3.63 15.99
C ASP A 358 -23.47 4.74 17.06
N ASN A 359 -24.60 5.36 17.40
CA ASN A 359 -24.69 6.33 18.48
C ASN A 359 -24.29 5.72 19.84
N ASN A 360 -24.33 4.40 19.98
CA ASN A 360 -23.85 3.69 21.15
C ASN A 360 -22.72 2.68 20.83
N PRO A 361 -21.44 3.08 20.93
CA PRO A 361 -20.30 2.19 20.67
C PRO A 361 -20.18 1.03 21.66
N MET A 362 -20.91 1.04 22.79
CA MET A 362 -20.92 -0.07 23.76
C MET A 362 -21.54 -1.35 23.21
N VAL A 363 -22.40 -1.27 22.19
CA VAL A 363 -23.10 -2.44 21.64
C VAL A 363 -22.15 -3.41 20.91
N ARG A 364 -20.99 -2.93 20.44
CA ARG A 364 -20.09 -3.69 19.55
C ARG A 364 -18.79 -4.18 20.21
N GLN A 365 -18.77 -4.29 21.54
CA GLN A 365 -17.64 -4.84 22.31
C GLN A 365 -16.30 -4.07 22.16
N TYR A 366 -16.29 -2.86 21.60
CA TYR A 366 -15.07 -2.03 21.51
C TYR A 366 -14.52 -1.66 22.88
N TYR A 367 -15.38 -1.57 23.89
CA TYR A 367 -15.00 -1.32 25.27
C TYR A 367 -14.13 -2.44 25.84
N GLN A 368 -14.35 -3.71 25.46
CA GLN A 368 -13.53 -4.82 25.93
C GLN A 368 -12.08 -4.67 25.49
N LEU A 369 -11.86 -4.14 24.28
CA LEU A 369 -10.51 -3.79 23.83
C LEU A 369 -9.95 -2.63 24.64
N PHE A 370 -10.72 -1.56 24.88
CA PHE A 370 -10.21 -0.44 25.66
C PHE A 370 -9.85 -0.87 27.07
N ASP A 371 -10.66 -1.68 27.73
CA ASP A 371 -10.39 -2.26 29.05
C ASP A 371 -9.12 -3.12 29.04
N LEU A 372 -8.94 -3.90 27.98
CA LEU A 372 -7.72 -4.68 27.76
C LEU A 372 -6.49 -3.79 27.57
N LEU A 373 -6.62 -2.73 26.77
CA LEU A 373 -5.56 -1.76 26.50
C LEU A 373 -5.23 -0.91 27.73
N GLN A 374 -6.17 -0.69 28.66
CA GLN A 374 -5.91 0.01 29.92
C GLN A 374 -4.83 -0.70 30.77
N ASN A 375 -4.62 -2.00 30.59
CA ASN A 375 -3.54 -2.72 31.26
C ASN A 375 -2.15 -2.31 30.77
N TYR A 376 -2.08 -1.81 29.54
CA TYR A 376 -0.82 -1.45 28.88
C TYR A 376 -0.66 0.06 28.69
N ILE A 377 -1.75 0.81 28.60
CA ILE A 377 -1.79 2.23 28.27
C ILE A 377 -2.35 3.03 29.45
N ASP A 378 -1.71 4.15 29.78
CA ASP A 378 -2.21 5.09 30.78
C ASP A 378 -3.32 5.97 30.20
N PHE A 379 -4.56 5.49 30.30
CA PHE A 379 -5.75 6.22 29.83
C PHE A 379 -5.97 7.54 30.57
N THR A 380 -5.39 7.74 31.76
CA THR A 380 -5.54 9.00 32.51
C THR A 380 -4.80 10.15 31.84
N LYS A 381 -3.73 9.85 31.09
CA LYS A 381 -2.92 10.80 30.32
C LYS A 381 -3.31 10.90 28.85
N LEU A 382 -4.30 10.12 28.42
CA LEU A 382 -4.80 10.15 27.05
C LEU A 382 -5.59 11.44 26.80
N GLU A 383 -5.20 12.21 25.78
CA GLU A 383 -5.87 13.45 25.36
C GLU A 383 -7.08 13.13 24.46
N ASP A 384 -6.92 12.18 23.53
CA ASP A 384 -7.97 11.77 22.59
C ASP A 384 -8.07 10.24 22.47
N LEU A 385 -9.30 9.74 22.62
CA LEU A 385 -9.69 8.37 22.33
C LEU A 385 -10.68 8.45 21.16
N ALA A 386 -10.41 7.77 20.05
CA ALA A 386 -11.28 7.89 18.87
C ALA A 386 -11.60 6.55 18.23
N LEU A 387 -12.82 6.48 17.67
CA LEU A 387 -13.21 5.47 16.70
C LEU A 387 -13.10 6.09 15.31
N GLU A 388 -12.51 5.35 14.38
CA GLU A 388 -12.35 5.78 13.01
C GLU A 388 -13.01 4.78 12.06
N THR A 389 -13.70 5.31 11.06
CA THR A 389 -14.18 4.61 9.86
C THR A 389 -13.66 5.34 8.64
N PRO A 390 -13.77 4.75 7.43
CA PRO A 390 -13.36 5.42 6.20
C PRO A 390 -14.05 6.77 5.95
N ILE A 391 -15.23 6.99 6.56
CA ILE A 391 -16.08 8.15 6.31
C ILE A 391 -16.04 9.14 7.48
N LYS A 392 -15.86 8.65 8.71
CA LYS A 392 -16.02 9.45 9.93
C LYS A 392 -15.05 9.04 11.02
N THR A 393 -14.55 10.03 11.75
CA THR A 393 -13.86 9.86 13.03
C THR A 393 -14.72 10.44 14.14
N VAL A 394 -14.82 9.73 15.26
CA VAL A 394 -15.61 10.16 16.42
C VAL A 394 -14.74 10.05 17.66
N SER A 395 -14.63 11.14 18.42
CA SER A 395 -13.96 11.14 19.73
C SER A 395 -14.89 10.59 20.80
N LEU A 396 -14.30 9.80 21.69
CA LEU A 396 -14.95 9.16 22.82
C LEU A 396 -14.48 9.81 24.13
N ASP A 397 -15.37 9.79 25.12
CA ASP A 397 -14.99 10.01 26.49
C ASP A 397 -14.16 8.82 27.00
N ARG A 398 -12.97 9.09 27.54
CA ARG A 398 -12.00 8.05 27.94
C ARG A 398 -12.41 7.23 29.18
N ARG A 399 -13.42 7.69 29.94
CA ARG A 399 -13.91 6.99 31.15
C ARG A 399 -15.14 6.14 30.86
N THR A 400 -16.05 6.67 30.05
CA THR A 400 -17.36 6.07 29.76
C THR A 400 -17.42 5.43 28.37
N TYR A 401 -16.44 5.69 27.51
CA TYR A 401 -16.38 5.30 26.10
C TYR A 401 -17.57 5.79 25.26
N ARG A 402 -18.38 6.72 25.77
CA ARG A 402 -19.48 7.33 25.03
C ARG A 402 -18.94 8.38 24.06
N ILE A 403 -19.68 8.61 22.98
CA ILE A 403 -19.38 9.67 22.02
C ILE A 403 -19.50 11.02 22.72
N LYS A 404 -18.50 11.90 22.52
CA LYS A 404 -18.49 13.26 23.05
C LYS A 404 -19.46 14.18 22.31
#